data_AF-A0A2A9HHK3-F1
#
_entry.id   AF-A0A2A9HHK3-F1
#
_cell.length_a   1.000
_cell.length_b   1.000
_cell.length_c   1.000
_cell.angle_alpha   90.00
_cell.angle_beta   90.00
_cell.angle_gamma   90.00
#
_symmetry.space_group_name_H-M   'P 1'
#
loop_
_entity.id
_entity.type
_entity.pdbx_description
1 polymer ?
#
loop_
_entity_poly.entity_id
_entity_poly.type
_entity_poly.pdbx_seq_one_letter_code
_entity_poly.pdbx_strand_id
1 'polypeptide(L)'
;MRADTSDVAFRLLLALGDLWEGLHRAGIDPSARGLHMTQEYLGGYTRYCAGPGSHPRLVVEWNESSRHLRIIRCEPWPGAEATISSTVAYVRNEARARGISDIVDRTLVAACKEPLKPARKTIVPSALNGTHALAARRV
;
A
#
# COMPACT_ATOMS: atom_id res chain seq x y z
N MET A 1 -1.86 7.54 9.52
CA MET A 1 -2.60 7.87 8.29
C MET A 1 -2.99 9.32 8.47
N ARG A 2 -2.35 10.28 7.78
CA ARG A 2 -2.84 11.67 7.80
C ARG A 2 -4.24 11.70 7.21
N ALA A 3 -4.98 12.77 7.48
CA ALA A 3 -6.31 13.03 6.92
C ALA A 3 -6.32 13.10 5.36
N ASP A 4 -5.15 13.09 4.71
CA ASP A 4 -5.01 13.47 3.30
C ASP A 4 -4.75 12.30 2.33
N THR A 5 -4.74 11.04 2.79
CA THR A 5 -4.70 9.89 1.87
C THR A 5 -6.10 9.32 1.76
N SER A 6 -6.69 9.41 0.56
CA SER A 6 -7.97 8.82 0.23
C SER A 6 -7.99 7.33 0.60
N ASP A 7 -9.06 6.89 1.27
CA ASP A 7 -9.32 5.48 1.57
C ASP A 7 -9.21 4.60 0.32
N VAL A 8 -9.47 5.16 -0.88
CA VAL A 8 -9.29 4.48 -2.17
C VAL A 8 -7.81 4.24 -2.47
N ALA A 9 -6.97 5.27 -2.37
CA ALA A 9 -5.53 5.14 -2.65
C ALA A 9 -4.87 4.12 -1.72
N PHE A 10 -5.26 4.10 -0.44
CA PHE A 10 -4.78 3.10 0.50
C PHE A 10 -5.23 1.67 0.13
N ARG A 11 -6.50 1.46 -0.25
CA ARG A 11 -6.97 0.14 -0.70
C ARG A 11 -6.30 -0.32 -1.99
N LEU A 12 -6.06 0.60 -2.93
CA LEU A 12 -5.31 0.31 -4.16
C LEU A 12 -3.86 -0.09 -3.85
N LEU A 13 -3.24 0.52 -2.84
CA LEU A 13 -1.91 0.11 -2.38
C LEU A 13 -1.89 -1.32 -1.84
N LEU A 14 -2.88 -1.70 -1.02
CA LEU A 14 -2.99 -3.08 -0.52
C LEU A 14 -3.22 -4.08 -1.66
N ALA A 15 -4.10 -3.73 -2.60
CA ALA A 15 -4.36 -4.54 -3.78
C ALA A 15 -3.14 -4.71 -4.69
N LEU A 16 -2.33 -3.66 -4.87
CA LEU A 16 -1.03 -3.78 -5.53
C LEU A 16 -0.13 -4.74 -4.77
N GLY A 17 -0.16 -4.70 -3.44
CA GLY A 17 0.51 -5.67 -2.61
C GLY A 17 0.08 -7.10 -2.90
N ASP A 18 -1.21 -7.39 -2.87
CA ASP A 18 -1.70 -8.75 -3.12
C ASP A 18 -1.29 -9.29 -4.51
N LEU A 19 -1.14 -8.39 -5.48
CA LEU A 19 -0.68 -8.72 -6.83
C LEU A 19 0.86 -8.81 -6.97
N TRP A 20 1.63 -8.30 -6.00
CA TRP A 20 3.04 -7.94 -6.17
C TRP A 20 3.92 -9.08 -6.70
N GLU A 21 3.88 -10.24 -6.05
CA GLU A 21 4.64 -11.42 -6.47
C GLU A 21 4.17 -11.95 -7.84
N GLY A 22 2.86 -11.92 -8.09
CA GLY A 22 2.27 -12.32 -9.37
C GLY A 22 2.72 -11.42 -10.53
N LEU A 23 2.81 -10.11 -10.29
CA LEU A 23 3.29 -9.13 -11.27
C LEU A 23 4.76 -9.39 -11.63
N HIS A 24 5.62 -9.62 -10.64
CA HIS A 24 7.03 -9.93 -10.89
C HIS A 24 7.20 -11.23 -11.68
N ARG A 25 6.44 -12.28 -11.34
CA ARG A 25 6.45 -13.55 -12.11
C ARG A 25 5.97 -13.36 -13.56
N ALA A 26 5.08 -12.40 -13.80
CA ALA A 26 4.63 -12.02 -15.14
C ALA A 26 5.59 -11.04 -15.85
N GLY A 27 6.74 -10.69 -15.25
CA GLY A 27 7.70 -9.75 -15.83
C GLY A 27 7.18 -8.31 -15.85
N ILE A 28 6.34 -7.93 -14.89
CA ILE A 28 5.89 -6.55 -14.65
C ILE A 28 6.53 -6.09 -13.34
N ASP A 29 7.38 -5.06 -13.39
CA ASP A 29 8.00 -4.47 -12.21
C ASP A 29 7.25 -3.19 -11.78
N PRO A 30 6.39 -3.23 -10.75
CA PRO A 30 5.63 -2.06 -10.33
C PRO A 30 6.52 -0.97 -9.73
N SER A 31 7.74 -1.31 -9.30
CA SER A 31 8.69 -0.36 -8.73
C SER A 31 9.27 0.62 -9.75
N ALA A 32 9.12 0.33 -11.05
CA ALA A 32 9.46 1.24 -12.15
C ALA A 32 8.75 2.61 -12.08
N ARG A 33 7.69 2.74 -11.26
CA ARG A 33 6.97 4.01 -11.00
C ARG A 33 7.24 4.61 -9.62
N GLY A 34 8.32 4.18 -8.97
CA GLY A 34 8.76 4.71 -7.68
C GLY A 34 7.96 4.19 -6.49
N LEU A 35 7.14 3.14 -6.67
CA LEU A 35 6.51 2.44 -5.55
C LEU A 35 7.37 1.24 -5.15
N HIS A 36 7.99 1.31 -3.99
CA HIS A 36 8.67 0.15 -3.41
C HIS A 36 7.77 -0.48 -2.37
N MET A 37 7.66 -1.81 -2.42
CA MET A 37 6.83 -2.56 -1.49
C MET A 37 7.47 -3.89 -1.12
N THR A 38 7.32 -4.27 0.15
CA THR A 38 7.62 -5.60 0.64
C THR A 38 6.46 -6.13 1.47
N GLN A 39 6.33 -7.45 1.51
CA GLN A 39 5.30 -8.15 2.29
C GLN A 39 5.89 -9.23 3.18
N GLU A 40 5.27 -9.39 4.34
CA GLU A 40 5.65 -10.43 5.31
C GLU A 40 4.38 -11.00 5.95
N TYR A 41 4.23 -12.33 5.93
CA TYR A 41 3.11 -13.01 6.58
C TYR A 41 3.45 -13.34 8.04
N LEU A 42 2.61 -12.88 8.97
CA LEU A 42 2.83 -12.93 10.42
C LEU A 42 1.83 -13.82 11.16
N GLY A 43 1.31 -14.87 10.52
CA GLY A 43 0.36 -15.79 11.15
C GLY A 43 -1.01 -15.13 11.40
N GLY A 44 -1.66 -14.69 10.33
CA GLY A 44 -3.01 -14.09 10.34
C GLY A 44 -3.02 -12.59 10.03
N TYR A 45 -1.86 -11.94 10.05
CA TYR A 45 -1.69 -10.60 9.47
C TYR A 45 -0.69 -10.68 8.32
N THR A 46 -0.93 -9.89 7.28
CA THR A 46 0.07 -9.57 6.27
C THR A 46 0.58 -8.17 6.53
N ARG A 47 1.89 -8.03 6.75
CA ARG A 47 2.56 -6.74 6.88
C ARG A 47 2.91 -6.23 5.50
N TYR A 48 2.48 -5.01 5.18
CA TYR A 48 2.84 -4.27 3.98
C TYR A 48 3.74 -3.10 4.40
N CYS A 49 4.94 -3.07 3.83
CA CYS A 49 5.85 -1.93 3.95
C CYS A 49 5.90 -1.24 2.58
N ALA A 50 5.58 0.04 2.52
CA ALA A 50 5.52 0.78 1.26
C ALA A 50 6.15 2.18 1.38
N GLY A 51 6.75 2.65 0.29
CA GLY A 51 7.31 3.99 0.21
C GLY A 51 7.89 4.33 -1.16
N PRO A 52 8.43 5.54 -1.32
CA PRO A 52 9.04 6.02 -2.57
C PRO A 52 10.46 5.47 -2.82
N GLY A 53 10.97 4.59 -1.95
CA GLY A 53 12.34 4.10 -1.98
C GLY A 53 12.56 2.97 -0.96
N SER A 54 13.82 2.70 -0.63
CA SER A 54 14.21 1.63 0.32
C SER A 54 13.71 1.85 1.76
N HIS A 55 13.37 3.09 2.13
CA HIS A 55 12.80 3.41 3.43
C HIS A 55 11.25 3.44 3.36
N PRO A 56 10.55 2.50 4.02
CA PRO A 56 9.10 2.49 4.00
C PRO A 56 8.54 3.67 4.79
N ARG A 57 7.72 4.49 4.13
CA ARG A 57 6.99 5.59 4.78
C ARG A 57 5.73 5.10 5.46
N LEU A 58 5.14 4.02 4.94
CA LEU A 58 3.96 3.38 5.46
C LEU A 58 4.29 1.93 5.82
N VAL A 59 4.01 1.54 7.06
CA VAL A 59 4.04 0.14 7.48
C VAL A 59 2.71 -0.16 8.13
N VAL A 60 1.98 -1.10 7.56
CA VAL A 60 0.69 -1.53 8.04
C VAL A 60 0.63 -3.04 8.11
N GLU A 61 -0.25 -3.54 8.95
CA GLU A 61 -0.56 -4.95 9.02
C GLU A 61 -2.06 -5.11 8.82
N TRP A 62 -2.41 -5.98 7.90
CA TRP A 62 -3.78 -6.23 7.51
C TRP A 62 -4.15 -7.67 7.82
N ASN A 63 -5.22 -7.85 8.57
CA ASN A 63 -5.87 -9.14 8.74
C ASN A 63 -7.12 -9.16 7.87
N GLU A 64 -7.08 -9.97 6.81
CA GLU A 64 -8.16 -10.14 5.85
C GLU A 64 -9.44 -10.65 6.53
N SER A 65 -9.33 -11.72 7.32
CA SER A 65 -10.49 -12.39 7.93
C SER A 65 -11.28 -11.49 8.88
N SER A 66 -10.58 -10.72 9.73
CA SER A 66 -11.22 -9.80 10.68
C SER A 66 -11.37 -8.38 10.14
N ARG A 67 -10.89 -8.10 8.90
CA ARG A 67 -10.74 -6.77 8.32
C ARG A 67 -10.11 -5.75 9.29
N HIS A 68 -9.06 -6.18 9.99
CA HIS A 68 -8.40 -5.36 11.00
C HIS A 68 -7.11 -4.77 10.42
N LEU A 69 -7.03 -3.45 10.42
CA LEU A 69 -5.85 -2.71 10.01
C LEU A 69 -5.08 -2.20 11.24
N ARG A 70 -3.82 -2.60 11.38
CA ARG A 70 -2.87 -2.02 12.34
C ARG A 70 -1.88 -1.13 11.59
N ILE A 71 -1.72 0.10 12.06
CA ILE A 71 -0.75 1.04 11.51
C ILE A 71 0.47 1.04 12.41
N ILE A 72 1.60 0.56 11.88
CA ILE A 72 2.89 0.45 12.59
C ILE A 72 3.78 1.67 12.34
N ARG A 73 3.70 2.24 11.13
CA ARG A 73 4.40 3.46 10.72
C ARG A 73 3.54 4.22 9.73
N CYS A 74 3.48 5.53 9.87
CA CYS A 74 2.86 6.41 8.88
C CYS A 74 3.56 7.77 8.87
N GLU A 75 4.67 7.84 8.16
CA GLU A 75 5.42 9.06 7.95
C GLU A 75 4.83 9.90 6.81
N PRO A 76 5.15 11.21 6.75
CA PRO A 76 4.82 12.02 5.59
C PRO A 76 5.37 11.42 4.30
N TRP A 77 4.49 11.23 3.32
CA TRP A 77 4.84 10.79 1.98
C TRP A 77 4.22 11.75 0.96
N PRO A 78 4.91 12.86 0.63
CA PRO A 78 4.47 13.77 -0.41
C PRO A 78 4.28 13.03 -1.74
N GLY A 79 3.15 13.25 -2.40
CA GLY A 79 2.85 12.63 -3.69
C GLY A 79 2.42 11.15 -3.63
N ALA A 80 2.13 10.60 -2.45
CA ALA A 80 1.75 9.19 -2.30
C ALA A 80 0.61 8.77 -3.25
N GLU A 81 -0.47 9.54 -3.35
CA GLU A 81 -1.58 9.22 -4.24
C GLU A 81 -1.19 9.23 -5.71
N ALA A 82 -0.32 10.16 -6.13
CA ALA A 82 0.19 10.23 -7.49
C ALA A 82 1.11 9.04 -7.81
N THR A 83 1.96 8.63 -6.87
CA THR A 83 2.79 7.42 -7.00
C THR A 83 1.93 6.17 -7.12
N ILE A 84 0.92 6.02 -6.27
CA ILE A 84 0.00 4.87 -6.30
C ILE A 84 -0.79 4.85 -7.62
N SER A 85 -1.37 6.00 -8.00
CA SER A 85 -2.16 6.14 -9.23
C SER A 85 -1.34 5.83 -10.49
N SER A 86 -0.13 6.39 -10.60
CA SER A 86 0.76 6.13 -11.75
C SER A 86 1.23 4.67 -11.81
N THR A 87 1.46 4.04 -10.65
CA THR A 87 1.79 2.61 -10.57
C THR A 87 0.61 1.74 -11.01
N VAL A 88 -0.61 2.04 -10.56
CA VAL A 88 -1.83 1.34 -11.01
C VAL A 88 -2.00 1.45 -12.52
N ALA A 89 -1.87 2.66 -13.08
CA ALA A 89 -2.00 2.87 -14.52
C ALA A 89 -0.94 2.08 -15.32
N TYR A 90 0.31 2.08 -14.85
CA TYR A 90 1.39 1.30 -15.45
C TYR A 90 1.10 -0.21 -15.41
N VAL A 91 0.78 -0.76 -14.24
CA VAL A 91 0.49 -2.19 -14.06
C VAL A 91 -0.67 -2.63 -14.96
N ARG A 92 -1.74 -1.84 -15.06
CA ARG A 92 -2.88 -2.16 -15.95
C ARG A 92 -2.48 -2.20 -17.43
N ASN A 93 -1.66 -1.24 -17.88
CA ASN A 93 -1.18 -1.21 -19.26
C ASN A 93 -0.27 -2.41 -19.59
N GLU A 94 0.67 -2.74 -18.70
CA GLU A 94 1.55 -3.90 -18.86
C GLU A 94 0.79 -5.22 -18.80
N ALA A 95 -0.21 -5.31 -17.92
CA ALA A 95 -1.07 -6.49 -17.78
C ALA A 95 -1.91 -6.72 -19.05
N ARG A 96 -2.42 -5.65 -19.68
CA ARG A 96 -3.11 -5.73 -20.97
C ARG A 96 -2.20 -6.27 -22.07
N ALA A 97 -0.96 -5.77 -22.14
CA ALA A 97 0.01 -6.24 -23.13
C ALA A 97 0.37 -7.73 -22.96
N ARG A 98 0.21 -8.28 -21.75
CA ARG A 98 0.51 -9.68 -21.40
C ARG A 98 -0.73 -10.59 -21.32
N GLY A 99 -1.93 -10.07 -21.61
CA GLY A 99 -3.17 -10.85 -21.56
C GLY A 99 -3.61 -11.29 -20.16
N ILE A 100 -3.15 -10.60 -19.11
CA ILE A 100 -3.51 -10.89 -17.70
C ILE A 100 -4.33 -9.76 -17.05
N SER A 101 -4.85 -8.83 -17.86
CA SER A 101 -5.63 -7.67 -17.40
C SER A 101 -6.81 -8.05 -16.54
N ASP A 102 -7.46 -9.19 -16.79
CA ASP A 102 -8.71 -9.56 -16.10
C ASP A 102 -8.49 -9.82 -14.61
N ILE A 103 -7.36 -10.43 -14.26
CA ILE A 103 -7.00 -10.71 -12.86
C ILE A 103 -6.63 -9.41 -12.16
N VAL A 104 -5.81 -8.58 -12.81
CA VAL A 104 -5.35 -7.29 -12.29
C VAL A 104 -6.52 -6.33 -12.08
N ASP A 105 -7.36 -6.15 -13.10
CA ASP A 105 -8.51 -5.24 -13.05
C ASP A 105 -9.54 -5.72 -12.03
N ARG A 106 -9.77 -7.02 -11.89
CA ARG A 106 -10.68 -7.56 -10.86
C ARG A 106 -10.24 -7.13 -9.46
N THR A 107 -8.95 -7.32 -9.13
CA THR A 107 -8.42 -6.98 -7.81
C THR A 107 -8.45 -5.46 -7.56
N LEU A 108 -8.06 -4.66 -8.56
CA LEU A 108 -8.06 -3.18 -8.45
C LEU A 108 -9.48 -2.61 -8.36
N VAL A 109 -10.42 -3.12 -9.15
CA VAL A 109 -11.83 -2.70 -9.10
C VAL A 109 -12.46 -3.10 -7.78
N ALA A 110 -12.14 -4.28 -7.25
CA ALA A 110 -12.58 -4.68 -5.92
C ALA A 110 -12.10 -3.67 -4.89
N ALA A 111 -10.81 -3.32 -4.89
CA ALA A 111 -10.22 -2.34 -3.97
C ALA A 111 -10.92 -0.97 -3.97
N CYS A 112 -11.53 -0.56 -5.08
CA CYS A 112 -12.31 0.68 -5.16
C CYS A 112 -13.67 0.60 -4.41
N LYS A 113 -14.22 -0.60 -4.18
CA LYS A 113 -15.56 -0.80 -3.59
C LYS A 113 -15.57 -0.74 -2.06
N GLU A 114 -16.64 -0.19 -1.50
CA GLU A 114 -16.81 0.13 -0.07
C GLU A 114 -16.75 -1.02 0.95
N PRO A 115 -17.09 -2.30 0.67
CA PRO A 115 -17.02 -3.35 1.70
C PRO A 115 -15.59 -3.73 2.12
N LEU A 116 -14.57 -3.24 1.40
CA LEU A 116 -13.15 -3.50 1.64
C LEU A 116 -12.47 -2.45 2.52
N LYS A 117 -13.25 -1.52 3.11
CA LYS A 117 -12.73 -0.65 4.18
C LYS A 117 -12.43 -1.48 5.43
N PRO A 118 -11.40 -1.13 6.22
CA PRO A 118 -11.13 -1.78 7.51
C PRO A 118 -12.35 -1.70 8.43
N ALA A 119 -12.77 -2.83 9.00
CA ALA A 119 -13.80 -2.86 10.04
C ALA A 119 -13.27 -2.34 11.38
N ARG A 120 -11.96 -2.48 11.60
CA ARG A 120 -11.25 -1.97 12.78
C ARG A 120 -9.92 -1.36 12.35
N LYS A 121 -9.54 -0.24 12.98
CA LYS A 121 -8.27 0.44 12.76
C LYS A 121 -7.58 0.70 14.10
N THR A 122 -6.35 0.23 14.24
CA THR A 122 -5.51 0.44 15.42
C THR A 122 -4.22 1.15 15.01
N ILE A 123 -3.84 2.22 15.71
CA ILE A 123 -2.53 2.87 15.53
C ILE A 123 -1.63 2.34 16.64
N VAL A 124 -0.55 1.64 16.28
CA VAL A 124 0.38 1.10 17.26
C VAL A 124 1.26 2.25 17.78
N PRO A 125 1.53 2.35 19.09
CA PRO A 125 2.25 3.50 19.68
C PRO A 125 3.60 3.82 19.01
N SER A 126 4.32 2.81 18.52
CA SER A 126 5.57 3.00 17.74
C SER A 126 5.37 3.85 16.48
N ALA A 127 4.16 3.88 15.91
CA ALA A 127 3.82 4.69 14.74
C ALA A 127 3.80 6.20 15.03
N LEU A 128 3.61 6.61 16.29
CA LEU A 128 3.53 8.01 16.72
C LEU A 128 4.90 8.66 16.93
N ASN A 129 5.96 7.86 17.09
CA ASN A 129 7.30 8.40 17.35
C ASN A 129 7.94 9.08 16.12
N GLY A 130 7.51 8.73 14.90
CA GLY A 130 7.96 9.39 13.67
C GLY A 130 7.50 10.85 13.53
N THR A 131 6.41 11.23 14.21
CA THR A 131 5.88 12.60 14.19
C THR A 131 6.59 13.55 15.18
N HIS A 132 7.13 13.04 16.29
CA HIS A 132 7.80 13.88 17.29
C HIS A 132 9.26 14.23 16.94
N ALA A 133 9.94 13.40 16.14
CA ALA A 133 11.35 13.62 15.80
C ALA A 133 11.60 14.84 14.89
N LEU A 134 10.59 15.33 14.15
CA LEU A 134 10.69 16.53 13.32
C LEU A 134 10.47 17.84 14.10
N ALA A 135 9.79 17.79 15.25
CA ALA A 135 9.58 18.96 16.10
C ALA A 135 10.82 19.33 16.93
N ALA A 136 11.67 18.34 17.26
CA ALA A 136 12.88 18.53 18.07
C ALA A 136 14.12 19.01 17.27
N ARG A 137 14.01 19.15 15.95
CA ARG A 137 15.14 19.50 15.06
C ARG A 137 15.16 20.97 14.61
N ARG A 138 14.32 21.81 15.21
CA ARG A 138 14.39 23.28 15.11
C ARG A 138 14.81 23.85 16.45
N VAL A 139 16.12 23.85 16.72
CA VAL A 139 16.78 24.74 17.68
C VAL A 139 18.06 25.22 17.03
#